data_AF-A0A814D4R1-F1
#
_entry.id   AF-A0A814D4R1-F1
#
_cell.length_a   1.000
_cell.length_b   1.000
_cell.length_c   1.000
_cell.angle_alpha   90.00
_cell.angle_beta   90.00
_cell.angle_gamma   90.00
#
_symmetry.space_group_name_H-M   'P 1'
#
loop_
_entity.id
_entity.type
_entity.pdbx_description
1 polymer ?
#
loop_
_entity_poly.entity_id
_entity_poly.type
_entity_poly.pdbx_seq_one_letter_code
_entity_poly.pdbx_strand_id
1 'polypeptide(L)'
;MLITFTVLYFIYGLIIGFVAMSLLISQHRNSYYTFRLLSLLCILLSLFTPIYLKYFSNLQFANSLVNVVSPVTGFLFAIKMTELAFTYTWLELCHISLYQIGIDFSTFPLYKYQSSRQIKSDKRDIVSFRDFMLENIKYLILSNKYGVNFSPFRQNCLIIIRGLFDVLFLIQTLKYVPYHYLQLHSKNFHVFNLECVFTYFLYGFILYFALGMVANVVFGLGGLCWNISTQSVFPEYPFLATSLQDFWSHRWNIYVKQSLHR
;
A
#
# COMPACT_ATOMS: atom_id res chain seq x y z
N MET A 1 -3.64 4.81 -29.36
CA MET A 1 -3.57 3.74 -28.33
C MET A 1 -2.30 2.92 -28.47
N LEU A 2 -2.04 2.28 -29.63
CA LEU A 2 -0.86 1.44 -29.85
C LEU A 2 0.46 2.19 -29.58
N ILE A 3 0.65 3.38 -30.17
CA ILE A 3 1.87 4.19 -30.01
C ILE A 3 2.14 4.53 -28.55
N THR A 4 1.13 4.97 -27.80
CA THR A 4 1.26 5.31 -26.37
C THR A 4 1.64 4.09 -25.54
N PHE A 5 1.04 2.93 -25.83
CA PHE A 5 1.37 1.68 -25.18
C PHE A 5 2.81 1.24 -25.48
N THR A 6 3.24 1.34 -26.74
CA THR A 6 4.62 1.04 -27.15
C THR A 6 5.63 1.95 -26.47
N VAL A 7 5.37 3.26 -26.38
CA VAL A 7 6.24 4.21 -25.68
C VAL A 7 6.32 3.90 -24.19
N LEU A 8 5.19 3.59 -23.55
CA LEU A 8 5.17 3.25 -22.12
C LEU A 8 5.96 1.96 -21.85
N TYR A 9 5.70 0.93 -22.66
CA TYR A 9 6.40 -0.35 -22.55
C TYR A 9 7.90 -0.20 -22.83
N PHE A 10 8.27 0.67 -23.77
CA PHE A 10 9.66 1.01 -24.02
C PHE A 10 10.33 1.70 -22.84
N ILE A 11 9.68 2.70 -22.22
CA ILE A 11 10.21 3.39 -21.04
C ILE A 11 10.36 2.42 -19.86
N TYR A 12 9.35 1.57 -19.60
CA TYR A 12 9.47 0.55 -18.55
C TYR A 12 10.53 -0.50 -18.87
N GLY A 13 10.68 -0.90 -20.13
CA GLY A 13 11.76 -1.76 -20.59
C GLY A 13 13.14 -1.15 -20.32
N LEU A 14 13.30 0.16 -20.54
CA LEU A 14 14.54 0.88 -20.19
C LEU A 14 14.78 0.88 -18.67
N ILE A 15 13.75 1.13 -17.86
CA ILE A 15 13.87 1.11 -16.38
C ILE A 15 14.29 -0.28 -15.89
N ILE A 16 13.69 -1.35 -16.44
CA ILE A 16 14.07 -2.74 -16.16
C ILE A 16 15.53 -3.00 -16.57
N GLY A 17 15.93 -2.51 -17.75
CA GLY A 17 17.31 -2.58 -18.23
C GLY A 17 18.29 -1.85 -17.30
N PHE A 18 17.93 -0.68 -16.79
CA PHE A 18 18.73 0.05 -15.80
C PHE A 18 18.89 -0.73 -14.50
N VAL A 19 17.86 -1.41 -14.03
CA VAL A 19 17.96 -2.28 -12.84
C VAL A 19 18.88 -3.46 -13.09
N ALA A 20 18.76 -4.13 -14.24
CA ALA A 20 19.64 -5.22 -14.59
C ALA A 20 21.11 -4.77 -14.66
N MET A 21 21.36 -3.61 -15.28
CA MET A 21 22.69 -3.00 -15.30
C MET A 21 23.17 -2.61 -13.90
N SER A 22 22.27 -2.15 -13.04
CA SER A 22 22.61 -1.77 -11.66
C SER A 22 23.05 -2.97 -10.82
N LEU A 23 22.39 -4.11 -11.00
CA LEU A 23 22.78 -5.40 -10.42
C LEU A 23 24.13 -5.88 -10.96
N LEU A 24 24.34 -5.82 -12.28
CA LEU A 24 25.61 -6.25 -12.88
C LEU A 24 26.79 -5.36 -12.45
N ILE A 25 26.59 -4.04 -12.43
CA ILE A 25 27.60 -3.07 -11.98
C ILE A 25 27.93 -3.28 -10.51
N SER A 26 26.92 -3.50 -9.66
CA SER A 26 27.15 -3.70 -8.24
C SER A 26 27.84 -5.03 -7.96
N GLN A 27 27.47 -6.11 -8.67
CA GLN A 27 28.12 -7.42 -8.59
C GLN A 27 29.59 -7.31 -9.02
N HIS A 28 29.88 -6.67 -10.14
CA HIS A 28 31.25 -6.47 -10.61
C HIS A 28 32.07 -5.60 -9.64
N ARG A 29 31.48 -4.57 -9.04
CA ARG A 29 32.16 -3.71 -8.06
C ARG A 29 32.19 -4.31 -6.64
N ASN A 30 31.54 -5.46 -6.43
CA ASN A 30 31.34 -6.08 -5.12
C ASN A 30 30.89 -5.07 -4.04
N SER A 31 29.99 -4.14 -4.42
CA SER A 31 29.66 -2.97 -3.59
C SER A 31 28.16 -2.86 -3.36
N TYR A 32 27.77 -3.21 -2.12
CA TYR A 32 26.39 -3.09 -1.65
C TYR A 32 25.87 -1.64 -1.68
N TYR A 33 26.73 -0.67 -1.36
CA TYR A 33 26.37 0.76 -1.40
C TYR A 33 26.03 1.21 -2.82
N THR A 34 26.77 0.72 -3.81
CA THR A 34 26.52 1.03 -5.23
C THR A 34 25.18 0.46 -5.67
N PHE A 35 24.84 -0.76 -5.23
CA PHE A 35 23.53 -1.35 -5.50
C PHE A 35 22.39 -0.53 -4.90
N ARG A 36 22.49 -0.12 -3.63
CA ARG A 36 21.45 0.68 -2.96
C ARG A 36 21.24 2.03 -3.63
N LEU A 37 22.32 2.73 -3.98
CA LEU A 37 22.25 4.03 -4.66
C LEU A 37 21.54 3.92 -6.01
N LEU A 38 21.92 2.91 -6.80
CA LEU A 38 21.33 2.70 -8.12
C LEU A 38 19.87 2.23 -8.03
N SER A 39 19.54 1.37 -7.06
CA SER A 39 18.16 0.96 -6.79
C SER A 39 17.28 2.15 -6.38
N LEU A 40 17.80 3.06 -5.55
CA LEU A 40 17.10 4.32 -5.21
C LEU A 40 16.87 5.19 -6.44
N LEU A 41 17.84 5.32 -7.34
CA LEU A 41 17.67 6.03 -8.61
C LEU A 41 16.57 5.38 -9.46
N CYS A 42 16.54 4.05 -9.57
CA CYS A 42 15.50 3.32 -10.29
C CYS A 42 14.11 3.52 -9.67
N ILE A 43 14.00 3.55 -8.34
CA ILE A 43 12.74 3.86 -7.61
C ILE A 43 12.27 5.28 -7.95
N LEU A 44 13.16 6.26 -7.90
CA LEU A 44 12.82 7.64 -8.25
C LEU A 44 12.35 7.73 -9.71
N LEU A 45 13.08 7.12 -10.64
CA LEU A 45 12.71 7.10 -12.06
C LEU A 45 11.34 6.43 -12.28
N SER A 46 11.05 5.32 -11.60
CA SER A 46 9.77 4.61 -11.76
C SER A 46 8.58 5.39 -11.18
N LEU A 47 8.80 6.20 -10.14
CA LEU A 47 7.78 7.09 -9.55
C LEU A 47 7.60 8.39 -10.35
N PHE A 48 8.68 8.95 -10.91
CA PHE A 48 8.61 10.18 -11.71
C PHE A 48 8.08 9.95 -13.12
N THR A 49 8.29 8.77 -13.71
CA THR A 49 7.84 8.47 -15.08
C THR A 49 6.32 8.66 -15.28
N PRO A 50 5.42 8.13 -14.43
CA PRO A 50 3.98 8.38 -14.55
C PRO A 50 3.61 9.87 -14.42
N ILE A 51 4.28 10.59 -13.51
CA ILE A 51 4.05 12.02 -13.26
C ILE A 51 4.45 12.82 -14.50
N TYR A 52 5.65 12.54 -15.03
CA TYR A 52 6.16 13.19 -16.24
C TYR A 52 5.24 12.94 -17.43
N LEU A 53 4.84 11.69 -17.67
CA LEU A 53 3.92 11.34 -18.75
C LEU A 53 2.56 12.04 -18.61
N LYS A 54 2.04 12.18 -17.38
CA LYS A 54 0.78 12.88 -17.12
C LYS A 54 0.86 14.38 -17.46
N TYR A 55 1.97 15.05 -17.14
CA TYR A 55 2.11 16.49 -17.34
C TYR A 55 2.54 16.87 -18.77
N PHE A 56 3.38 16.06 -19.41
CA PHE A 56 4.00 16.43 -20.70
C PHE A 56 3.35 15.78 -21.92
N SER A 57 2.53 14.73 -21.75
CA SER A 57 1.84 14.16 -22.91
C SER A 57 0.55 14.92 -23.21
N ASN A 58 0.54 15.72 -24.29
CA ASN A 58 -0.68 16.31 -24.88
C ASN A 58 -1.66 15.26 -25.47
N LEU A 59 -1.42 13.97 -25.20
CA LEU A 59 -2.18 12.85 -25.74
C LEU A 59 -3.46 12.68 -24.91
N GLN A 60 -4.56 13.31 -25.34
CA GLN A 60 -5.90 13.16 -24.73
C GLN A 60 -6.34 11.68 -24.59
N PHE A 61 -5.86 10.79 -25.46
CA PHE A 61 -6.14 9.35 -25.44
C PHE A 61 -5.22 8.51 -24.54
N ALA A 62 -4.18 9.10 -23.94
CA ALA A 62 -3.27 8.44 -23.03
C ALA A 62 -3.84 8.32 -21.61
N ASN A 63 -4.76 9.19 -21.22
CA ASN A 63 -5.15 9.36 -19.82
C ASN A 63 -5.67 8.07 -19.17
N SER A 64 -6.60 7.32 -19.74
CA SER A 64 -7.16 6.15 -19.03
C SER A 64 -6.15 5.01 -18.83
N LEU A 65 -5.35 4.69 -19.85
CA LEU A 65 -4.43 3.54 -19.79
C LEU A 65 -3.07 3.90 -19.18
N VAL A 66 -2.55 5.10 -19.43
CA VAL A 66 -1.37 5.64 -18.72
C VAL A 66 -1.70 5.84 -17.25
N ASN A 67 -2.91 6.33 -16.91
CA ASN A 67 -3.28 6.46 -15.51
C ASN A 67 -3.39 5.09 -14.85
N VAL A 68 -3.88 4.03 -15.48
CA VAL A 68 -4.02 2.74 -14.76
C VAL A 68 -2.73 1.92 -14.80
N VAL A 69 -2.09 1.77 -15.96
CA VAL A 69 -0.99 0.81 -16.14
C VAL A 69 0.32 1.37 -15.62
N SER A 70 0.68 2.61 -15.96
CA SER A 70 1.97 3.21 -15.61
C SER A 70 2.24 3.27 -14.10
N PRO A 71 1.34 3.83 -13.28
CA PRO A 71 1.63 3.92 -11.86
C PRO A 71 1.54 2.57 -11.16
N VAL A 72 0.67 1.66 -11.59
CA VAL A 72 0.64 0.30 -11.02
C VAL A 72 1.95 -0.43 -11.33
N THR A 73 2.41 -0.44 -12.58
CA THR A 73 3.68 -1.10 -12.93
C THR A 73 4.88 -0.40 -12.32
N GLY A 74 4.94 0.93 -12.34
CA GLY A 74 6.03 1.71 -11.77
C GLY A 74 6.12 1.64 -10.24
N PHE A 75 4.97 1.58 -9.55
CA PHE A 75 4.89 1.46 -8.11
C PHE A 75 5.23 0.05 -7.63
N LEU A 76 4.70 -0.99 -8.28
CA LEU A 76 5.05 -2.38 -7.97
C LEU A 76 6.54 -2.62 -8.20
N PHE A 77 7.09 -2.03 -9.26
CA PHE A 77 8.52 -2.05 -9.54
C PHE A 77 9.34 -1.33 -8.45
N ALA A 78 8.91 -0.14 -8.03
CA ALA A 78 9.55 0.60 -6.94
C ALA A 78 9.55 -0.21 -5.63
N ILE A 79 8.44 -0.86 -5.29
CA ILE A 79 8.34 -1.71 -4.09
C ILE A 79 9.33 -2.87 -4.18
N LYS A 80 9.37 -3.59 -5.30
CA LYS A 80 10.28 -4.74 -5.43
C LYS A 80 11.74 -4.32 -5.38
N MET A 81 12.08 -3.17 -5.97
CA MET A 81 13.44 -2.62 -5.87
C MET A 81 13.79 -2.18 -4.45
N THR A 82 12.82 -1.66 -3.69
CA THR A 82 13.01 -1.32 -2.28
C THR A 82 13.24 -2.59 -1.46
N GLU A 83 12.45 -3.64 -1.69
CA GLU A 83 12.64 -4.94 -1.06
C GLU A 83 14.03 -5.52 -1.36
N LEU A 84 14.44 -5.54 -2.63
CA LEU A 84 15.77 -6.02 -3.04
C LEU A 84 16.90 -5.20 -2.39
N ALA A 85 16.78 -3.88 -2.36
CA ALA A 85 17.84 -2.99 -1.86
C ALA A 85 18.01 -3.02 -0.34
N PHE A 86 16.94 -3.26 0.42
CA PHE A 86 16.93 -3.06 1.87
C PHE A 86 16.68 -4.33 2.68
N THR A 87 16.07 -5.37 2.11
CA THR A 87 15.74 -6.60 2.83
C THR A 87 16.86 -7.64 2.74
N TYR A 88 17.45 -7.82 1.55
CA TYR A 88 18.43 -8.87 1.32
C TYR A 88 19.84 -8.45 1.68
N THR A 89 20.61 -9.41 2.22
CA THR A 89 22.05 -9.27 2.38
C THR A 89 22.75 -9.29 1.03
N TRP A 90 23.97 -8.76 0.98
CA TRP A 90 24.74 -8.73 -0.27
C TRP A 90 25.02 -10.14 -0.82
N LEU A 91 25.25 -11.11 0.07
CA LEU A 91 25.54 -12.49 -0.32
C LEU A 91 24.32 -13.14 -1.00
N GLU A 92 23.12 -12.89 -0.45
CA GLU A 92 21.87 -13.34 -1.07
C GLU A 92 21.61 -12.66 -2.42
N LEU A 93 21.86 -11.34 -2.51
CA LEU A 93 21.70 -10.58 -3.76
C LEU A 93 22.58 -11.08 -4.89
N CYS A 94 23.79 -11.56 -4.59
CA CYS A 94 24.69 -12.15 -5.58
C CYS A 94 24.15 -13.46 -6.18
N HIS A 95 23.26 -14.16 -5.48
CA HIS A 95 22.65 -15.41 -5.95
C HIS A 95 21.32 -15.22 -6.68
N ILE A 96 20.73 -14.02 -6.63
CA ILE A 96 19.47 -13.72 -7.32
C ILE A 96 19.75 -13.54 -8.82
N SER A 97 19.17 -14.42 -9.64
CA SER A 97 19.25 -14.31 -11.10
C SER A 97 18.22 -13.31 -11.63
N LEU A 98 18.52 -12.64 -12.76
CA LEU A 98 17.57 -11.77 -13.46
C LEU A 98 16.29 -12.53 -13.86
N TYR A 99 16.41 -13.82 -14.14
CA TYR A 99 15.28 -14.70 -14.43
C TYR A 99 14.35 -14.84 -13.21
N GLN A 100 14.92 -15.00 -12.01
CA GLN A 100 14.15 -15.07 -10.77
C GLN A 100 13.39 -13.75 -10.52
N ILE A 101 14.05 -12.62 -10.73
CA ILE A 101 13.41 -11.29 -10.62
C ILE A 101 12.24 -11.18 -11.62
N GLY A 102 12.43 -11.64 -12.85
CA GLY A 102 11.38 -11.67 -13.89
C GLY A 102 10.18 -12.55 -13.53
N ILE A 103 10.42 -13.73 -12.97
CA ILE A 103 9.35 -14.61 -12.47
C ILE A 103 8.58 -13.93 -11.35
N ASP A 104 9.27 -13.35 -10.38
CA ASP A 104 8.66 -12.65 -9.25
C ASP A 104 7.81 -11.45 -9.70
N PHE A 105 8.18 -10.80 -10.82
CA PHE A 105 7.35 -9.77 -11.45
C PHE A 105 6.13 -10.33 -12.18
N SER A 106 6.25 -11.49 -12.81
CA SER A 106 5.15 -12.14 -13.55
C SER A 106 4.09 -12.77 -12.65
N THR A 107 4.44 -13.09 -11.41
CA THR A 107 3.55 -13.68 -10.40
C THR A 107 2.77 -12.65 -9.59
N PHE A 108 2.97 -11.34 -9.85
CA PHE A 108 2.12 -10.30 -9.28
C PHE A 108 0.66 -10.49 -9.74
N PRO A 109 -0.33 -10.49 -8.83
CA PRO A 109 -1.66 -10.98 -9.16
C PRO A 109 -2.34 -10.11 -10.22
N LEU A 110 -2.75 -10.75 -11.32
CA LEU A 110 -3.75 -10.24 -12.26
C LEU A 110 -5.02 -9.85 -11.50
N TYR A 111 -5.22 -8.54 -11.30
CA TYR A 111 -6.43 -8.00 -10.68
C TYR A 111 -7.61 -8.16 -11.63
N LYS A 112 -8.53 -9.08 -11.31
CA LYS A 112 -9.83 -9.17 -11.98
C LYS A 112 -10.71 -8.04 -11.43
N TYR A 113 -10.88 -6.97 -12.21
CA TYR A 113 -11.79 -5.88 -11.91
C TYR A 113 -13.23 -6.43 -12.00
N GLN A 114 -13.89 -6.66 -10.86
CA GLN A 114 -15.33 -6.88 -10.85
C GLN A 114 -15.99 -5.53 -11.14
N SER A 115 -16.53 -5.36 -12.34
CA SER A 115 -17.41 -4.24 -12.67
C SER A 115 -18.65 -4.36 -11.77
N SER A 116 -18.69 -3.58 -10.69
CA SER A 116 -19.87 -3.42 -9.86
C SER A 116 -20.99 -2.90 -10.76
N ARG A 117 -21.95 -3.78 -11.11
CA ARG A 117 -23.20 -3.40 -11.77
C ARG A 117 -23.84 -2.32 -10.92
N GLN A 118 -23.95 -1.11 -11.48
CA GLN A 118 -24.68 0.00 -10.90
C GLN A 118 -26.13 -0.42 -10.66
N ILE A 119 -26.50 -0.65 -9.40
CA ILE A 119 -27.90 -0.62 -9.00
C ILE A 119 -28.27 0.86 -8.94
N LYS A 120 -28.98 1.34 -9.98
CA LYS A 120 -29.64 2.65 -9.97
C LYS A 120 -30.73 2.62 -8.90
N SER A 121 -30.46 3.17 -7.72
CA SER A 121 -31.52 3.57 -6.79
C SER A 121 -31.72 5.07 -6.91
N ASP A 122 -32.66 5.45 -7.76
CA ASP A 122 -33.10 6.82 -7.98
C ASP A 122 -34.15 7.15 -6.93
N LYS A 123 -33.73 7.70 -5.78
CA LYS A 123 -34.57 8.44 -4.83
C LYS A 123 -33.67 9.40 -4.06
N ARG A 124 -33.71 10.67 -4.46
CA ARG A 124 -33.08 11.79 -3.75
C ARG A 124 -33.97 12.15 -2.55
N ASP A 125 -33.83 11.38 -1.48
CA ASP A 125 -34.29 11.85 -0.17
C ASP A 125 -33.33 12.94 0.31
N ILE A 126 -33.87 14.06 0.78
CA ILE A 126 -33.09 15.15 1.38
C ILE A 126 -32.54 14.63 2.69
N VAL A 127 -31.33 14.07 2.65
CA VAL A 127 -30.62 13.56 3.82
C VAL A 127 -30.31 14.73 4.74
N SER A 128 -30.76 14.65 5.99
CA SER A 128 -30.48 15.69 6.99
C SER A 128 -28.97 15.78 7.24
N PHE A 129 -28.45 16.98 7.53
CA PHE A 129 -27.01 17.17 7.82
C PHE A 129 -26.51 16.25 8.95
N ARG A 130 -27.38 15.96 9.92
CA ARG A 130 -27.08 15.02 11.01
C ARG A 130 -26.81 13.62 10.47
N ASP A 131 -27.65 13.12 9.57
CA ASP A 131 -27.52 11.78 9.01
C ASP A 131 -26.29 11.70 8.09
N PHE A 132 -26.01 12.76 7.34
CA PHE A 132 -24.78 12.90 6.55
C PHE A 132 -23.50 12.80 7.42
N MET A 133 -23.47 13.52 8.55
CA MET A 133 -22.33 13.47 9.48
C MET A 133 -22.19 12.09 10.12
N LEU A 134 -23.31 11.49 10.50
CA LEU A 134 -23.36 10.19 11.15
C LEU A 134 -22.90 9.07 10.20
N GLU A 135 -23.20 9.17 8.91
CA GLU A 135 -22.67 8.27 7.88
C GLU A 135 -21.15 8.41 7.71
N ASN A 136 -20.61 9.64 7.68
CA ASN A 136 -19.17 9.85 7.60
C ASN A 136 -18.44 9.29 8.83
N ILE A 137 -18.98 9.51 10.03
CA ILE A 137 -18.43 8.99 11.28
C ILE A 137 -18.47 7.46 11.29
N LYS A 138 -19.61 6.86 10.91
CA LYS A 138 -19.73 5.40 10.77
C LYS A 138 -18.71 4.84 9.80
N TYR A 139 -18.48 5.50 8.66
CA TYR A 139 -17.47 5.07 7.70
C TYR A 139 -16.05 5.14 8.29
N LEU A 140 -15.72 6.24 8.99
CA LEU A 140 -14.40 6.40 9.61
C LEU A 140 -14.14 5.33 10.68
N ILE A 141 -15.16 4.95 11.45
CA ILE A 141 -15.01 3.99 12.56
C ILE A 141 -15.10 2.53 12.08
N LEU A 142 -16.09 2.21 11.24
CA LEU A 142 -16.47 0.83 10.90
C LEU A 142 -16.06 0.41 9.49
N SER A 143 -15.49 1.32 8.69
CA SER A 143 -15.28 1.13 7.25
C SER A 143 -16.57 0.76 6.51
N ASN A 144 -16.49 0.62 5.19
CA ASN A 144 -17.64 0.52 4.29
C ASN A 144 -18.38 -0.83 4.33
N LYS A 145 -18.59 -1.42 5.52
CA LYS A 145 -19.32 -2.68 5.67
C LYS A 145 -20.81 -2.54 5.33
N TYR A 146 -21.35 -1.32 5.38
CA TYR A 146 -22.79 -1.06 5.25
C TYR A 146 -23.26 -0.70 3.83
N GLY A 147 -22.43 -0.90 2.81
CA GLY A 147 -22.86 -0.72 1.41
C GLY A 147 -23.25 0.72 1.06
N VAL A 148 -22.73 1.71 1.78
CA VAL A 148 -22.98 3.12 1.48
C VAL A 148 -22.13 3.48 0.26
N ASN A 149 -22.82 3.73 -0.85
CA ASN A 149 -22.20 4.11 -2.11
C ASN A 149 -21.81 5.59 -2.08
N PHE A 150 -20.64 5.89 -1.50
CA PHE A 150 -20.03 7.20 -1.64
C PHE A 150 -19.44 7.40 -3.03
N SER A 151 -19.34 8.66 -3.47
CA SER A 151 -18.53 8.97 -4.65
C SER A 151 -17.08 8.54 -4.41
N PRO A 152 -16.34 8.08 -5.45
CA PRO A 152 -14.93 7.68 -5.30
C PRO A 152 -14.09 8.73 -4.59
N PHE A 153 -14.29 10.01 -4.97
CA PHE A 153 -13.65 11.14 -4.31
C PHE A 153 -13.91 11.17 -2.79
N ARG A 154 -15.18 11.14 -2.37
CA ARG A 154 -15.55 11.19 -0.95
C ARG A 154 -15.02 9.98 -0.19
N GLN A 155 -15.10 8.80 -0.77
CA GLN A 155 -14.60 7.57 -0.17
C GLN A 155 -13.10 7.64 0.11
N ASN A 156 -12.32 8.05 -0.90
CA ASN A 156 -10.87 8.15 -0.75
C ASN A 156 -10.45 9.28 0.22
N CYS A 157 -11.16 10.42 0.22
CA CYS A 157 -10.96 11.45 1.22
C CYS A 157 -11.18 10.93 2.65
N LEU A 158 -12.24 10.15 2.88
CA LEU A 158 -12.50 9.54 4.19
C LEU A 158 -11.41 8.54 4.59
N ILE A 159 -10.88 7.76 3.64
CA ILE A 159 -9.75 6.85 3.90
C ILE A 159 -8.50 7.64 4.29
N ILE A 160 -8.18 8.74 3.60
CA ILE A 160 -7.05 9.62 3.95
C ILE A 160 -7.25 10.22 5.34
N ILE A 161 -8.45 10.76 5.62
CA ILE A 161 -8.79 11.32 6.93
C ILE A 161 -8.59 10.27 8.03
N ARG A 162 -9.04 9.03 7.82
CA ARG A 162 -8.79 7.92 8.74
C ARG A 162 -7.29 7.66 8.94
N GLY A 163 -6.52 7.61 7.86
CA GLY A 163 -5.07 7.47 7.93
C GLY A 163 -4.40 8.59 8.73
N LEU A 164 -4.87 9.85 8.59
CA LEU A 164 -4.39 10.98 9.38
C LEU A 164 -4.77 10.87 10.87
N PHE A 165 -5.97 10.36 11.18
CA PHE A 165 -6.33 10.02 12.56
C PHE A 165 -5.41 8.95 13.15
N ASP A 166 -5.06 7.92 12.37
CA ASP A 166 -4.09 6.89 12.79
C ASP A 166 -2.71 7.52 13.08
N VAL A 167 -2.25 8.50 12.27
CA VAL A 167 -1.00 9.27 12.53
C VAL A 167 -1.09 9.96 13.89
N LEU A 168 -2.16 10.73 14.11
CA LEU A 168 -2.32 11.53 15.33
C LEU A 168 -2.35 10.62 16.54
N PHE A 169 -3.09 9.51 16.45
CA PHE A 169 -3.18 8.54 17.51
C PHE A 169 -1.84 7.86 17.81
N LEU A 170 -1.07 7.51 16.77
CA LEU A 170 0.27 6.96 16.90
C LEU A 170 1.22 7.96 17.58
N ILE A 171 1.20 9.24 17.17
CA ILE A 171 2.02 10.30 17.77
C ILE A 171 1.67 10.46 19.25
N GLN A 172 0.38 10.50 19.61
CA GLN A 172 -0.02 10.59 21.01
C GLN A 172 0.43 9.35 21.80
N THR A 173 0.23 8.15 21.25
CA THR A 173 0.68 6.90 21.87
C THR A 173 2.19 6.95 22.15
N LEU A 174 3.01 7.30 21.16
CA LEU A 174 4.47 7.39 21.31
C LEU A 174 4.90 8.48 22.30
N LYS A 175 4.13 9.57 22.43
CA LYS A 175 4.40 10.65 23.38
C LYS A 175 4.18 10.21 24.84
N TYR A 176 3.16 9.40 25.09
CA TYR A 176 2.80 8.97 26.44
C TYR A 176 3.46 7.66 26.87
N VAL A 177 3.97 6.86 25.92
CA VAL A 177 4.65 5.60 26.22
C VAL A 177 6.11 5.87 26.63
N PRO A 178 6.51 5.47 27.85
CA PRO A 178 7.91 5.57 28.27
C PRO A 178 8.84 4.74 27.38
N TYR A 179 10.00 5.29 27.06
CA TYR A 179 10.98 4.66 26.17
C TYR A 179 11.44 3.26 26.62
N HIS A 180 11.46 2.97 27.93
CA HIS A 180 11.86 1.64 28.43
C HIS A 180 10.88 0.53 28.00
N TYR A 181 9.58 0.83 27.84
CA TYR A 181 8.61 -0.13 27.29
C TYR A 181 8.79 -0.33 25.77
N LEU A 182 9.37 0.65 25.07
CA LEU A 182 9.71 0.55 23.64
C LEU A 182 11.06 -0.15 23.38
N GLN A 183 11.77 -0.59 24.42
CA GLN A 183 12.95 -1.42 24.27
C GLN A 183 12.55 -2.89 24.36
N LEU A 184 12.50 -3.56 23.20
CA LEU A 184 12.19 -4.97 23.12
C LEU A 184 13.32 -5.77 23.80
N HIS A 185 13.11 -6.14 25.07
CA HIS A 185 14.08 -6.90 25.86
C HIS A 185 14.09 -8.35 25.37
N SER A 186 14.90 -8.61 24.33
CA SER A 186 15.05 -9.94 23.72
C SER A 186 15.56 -11.02 24.70
N LYS A 187 16.11 -10.62 25.85
CA LYS A 187 16.78 -11.52 26.79
C LYS A 187 15.89 -12.15 27.87
N ASN A 188 14.69 -11.63 28.12
CA ASN A 188 13.82 -12.10 29.22
C ASN A 188 12.41 -12.43 28.70
N PHE A 189 12.30 -13.47 27.87
CA PHE A 189 11.00 -13.99 27.42
C PHE A 189 10.32 -14.77 28.56
N HIS A 190 9.72 -14.06 29.50
CA HIS A 190 8.85 -14.65 30.52
C HIS A 190 7.39 -14.37 30.16
N VAL A 191 6.77 -15.31 29.45
CA VAL A 191 5.36 -15.23 28.98
C VAL A 191 4.37 -14.92 30.12
N PHE A 192 4.70 -15.31 31.34
CA PHE A 192 3.83 -15.14 32.52
C PHE A 192 4.00 -13.79 33.24
N ASN A 193 4.92 -12.92 32.82
CA ASN A 193 5.01 -11.59 33.40
C ASN A 193 3.98 -10.66 32.73
N LEU A 194 3.03 -10.14 33.52
CA LEU A 194 2.00 -9.21 33.07
C LEU A 194 2.60 -7.99 32.36
N GLU A 195 3.73 -7.47 32.83
CA GLU A 195 4.43 -6.34 32.22
C GLU A 195 4.86 -6.63 30.77
N CYS A 196 5.37 -7.84 30.52
CA CYS A 196 5.74 -8.28 29.18
C CYS A 196 4.50 -8.40 28.28
N VAL A 197 3.39 -8.94 28.80
CA VAL A 197 2.13 -9.05 28.05
C VAL A 197 1.61 -7.67 27.64
N PHE A 198 1.58 -6.70 28.55
CA PHE A 198 1.20 -5.31 28.24
C PHE A 198 2.12 -4.68 27.20
N THR A 199 3.41 -4.94 27.31
CA THR A 199 4.41 -4.44 26.35
C THR A 199 4.16 -5.00 24.95
N TYR A 200 3.91 -6.30 24.81
CA TYR A 200 3.58 -6.91 23.51
C TYR A 200 2.26 -6.41 22.95
N PHE A 201 1.24 -6.24 23.80
CA PHE A 201 -0.04 -5.65 23.37
C PHE A 201 0.16 -4.25 22.82
N LEU A 202 0.96 -3.42 23.51
CA LEU A 202 1.32 -2.08 23.08
C LEU A 202 2.07 -2.09 21.75
N TYR A 203 3.03 -3.00 21.56
CA TYR A 203 3.72 -3.16 20.27
C TYR A 203 2.76 -3.52 19.15
N GLY A 204 1.86 -4.48 19.37
CA GLY A 204 0.85 -4.86 18.38
C GLY A 204 -0.04 -3.67 18.00
N PHE A 205 -0.39 -2.84 18.97
CA PHE A 205 -1.19 -1.64 18.77
C PHE A 205 -0.42 -0.58 17.96
N ILE A 206 0.82 -0.25 18.35
CA ILE A 206 1.71 0.68 17.64
C ILE A 206 1.93 0.22 16.19
N LEU A 207 2.21 -1.07 16.00
CA LEU A 207 2.41 -1.67 14.68
C LEU A 207 1.14 -1.54 13.83
N TYR A 208 -0.03 -1.84 14.39
CA TYR A 208 -1.30 -1.72 13.70
C TYR A 208 -1.56 -0.29 13.23
N PHE A 209 -1.41 0.73 14.09
CA PHE A 209 -1.61 2.12 13.68
C PHE A 209 -0.58 2.61 12.67
N ALA A 210 0.67 2.19 12.80
CA ALA A 210 1.71 2.52 11.82
C ALA A 210 1.37 1.93 10.43
N LEU A 211 0.97 0.67 10.37
CA LEU A 211 0.55 0.02 9.13
C LEU A 211 -0.75 0.64 8.57
N GLY A 212 -1.73 0.88 9.44
CA GLY A 212 -3.01 1.49 9.11
C GLY A 212 -2.85 2.87 8.49
N MET A 213 -2.05 3.73 9.13
CA MET A 213 -1.66 5.04 8.62
C MET A 213 -1.08 4.96 7.21
N VAL A 214 0.01 4.20 7.04
CA VAL A 214 0.72 4.13 5.76
C VAL A 214 -0.22 3.62 4.67
N ALA A 215 -0.94 2.53 4.96
CA ALA A 215 -1.82 1.92 3.98
C ALA A 215 -3.00 2.86 3.62
N ASN A 216 -3.71 3.41 4.61
CA ASN A 216 -4.85 4.30 4.34
C ASN A 216 -4.43 5.56 3.57
N VAL A 217 -3.32 6.20 3.94
CA VAL A 217 -2.84 7.39 3.21
C VAL A 217 -2.43 7.03 1.78
N VAL A 218 -1.65 5.97 1.58
CA VAL A 218 -1.16 5.58 0.24
C VAL A 218 -2.31 5.15 -0.67
N PHE A 219 -3.18 4.24 -0.20
CA PHE A 219 -4.30 3.75 -1.00
C PHE A 219 -5.35 4.84 -1.22
N GLY A 220 -5.62 5.68 -0.22
CA GLY A 220 -6.53 6.81 -0.36
C GLY A 220 -6.03 7.86 -1.37
N LEU A 221 -4.74 8.24 -1.29
CA LEU A 221 -4.13 9.15 -2.27
C LEU A 221 -4.12 8.54 -3.67
N GLY A 222 -3.75 7.26 -3.80
CA GLY A 222 -3.84 6.56 -5.07
C GLY A 222 -5.26 6.57 -5.63
N GLY A 223 -6.24 6.20 -4.81
CA GLY A 223 -7.65 6.25 -5.16
C GLY A 223 -8.09 7.64 -5.65
N LEU A 224 -7.66 8.72 -4.98
CA LEU A 224 -7.93 10.09 -5.42
C LEU A 224 -7.27 10.41 -6.75
N CYS A 225 -5.98 10.09 -6.90
CA CYS A 225 -5.23 10.33 -8.13
C CYS A 225 -5.83 9.60 -9.34
N TRP A 226 -6.44 8.43 -9.11
CA TRP A 226 -7.07 7.59 -10.13
C TRP A 226 -8.58 7.72 -10.25
N ASN A 227 -9.21 8.48 -9.35
CA ASN A 227 -10.68 8.54 -9.23
C ASN A 227 -11.35 7.15 -9.16
N ILE A 228 -10.70 6.21 -8.46
CA ILE A 228 -11.20 4.84 -8.22
C ILE A 228 -11.63 4.72 -6.77
N SER A 229 -12.76 4.09 -6.50
CA SER A 229 -13.19 3.79 -5.13
C SER A 229 -12.27 2.72 -4.52
N THR A 230 -11.36 3.12 -3.64
CA THR A 230 -10.53 2.17 -2.89
C THR A 230 -11.20 1.78 -1.57
N GLN A 231 -10.85 0.62 -1.04
CA GLN A 231 -11.26 0.21 0.31
C GLN A 231 -10.08 0.35 1.26
N SER A 232 -10.36 0.66 2.53
CA SER A 232 -9.33 0.65 3.57
C SER A 232 -8.77 -0.77 3.71
N VAL A 233 -7.45 -0.86 3.82
CA VAL A 233 -6.71 -2.13 3.96
C VAL A 233 -7.07 -2.85 5.25
N PHE A 234 -7.33 -2.06 6.30
CA PHE A 234 -7.71 -2.48 7.63
C PHE A 234 -9.15 -2.00 7.88
N PRO A 235 -10.18 -2.70 7.37
CA PRO A 235 -11.54 -2.19 7.38
C PRO A 235 -12.05 -1.99 8.81
N GLU A 236 -11.78 -2.94 9.70
CA GLU A 236 -12.24 -2.89 11.08
C GLU A 236 -11.06 -3.05 12.04
N TYR A 237 -11.27 -2.60 13.28
CA TYR A 237 -10.26 -2.77 14.32
C TYR A 237 -10.08 -4.25 14.66
N PRO A 238 -8.87 -4.81 14.50
CA PRO A 238 -8.63 -6.24 14.65
C PRO A 238 -8.72 -6.72 16.11
N PHE A 239 -8.55 -5.81 17.07
CA PHE A 239 -8.74 -6.11 18.50
C PHE A 239 -10.21 -6.29 18.92
N LEU A 240 -11.16 -6.05 18.02
CA LEU A 240 -12.58 -6.37 18.22
C LEU A 240 -12.96 -7.76 17.65
N ALA A 241 -11.99 -8.56 17.21
CA ALA A 241 -12.24 -9.89 16.70
C ALA A 241 -12.79 -10.81 17.79
N THR A 242 -13.86 -11.56 17.48
CA THR A 242 -14.44 -12.57 18.39
C THR A 242 -13.81 -13.95 18.22
N SER A 243 -13.06 -14.15 17.14
CA SER A 243 -12.35 -15.41 16.84
C SER A 243 -11.11 -15.14 16.00
N LEU A 244 -10.19 -16.11 15.97
CA LEU A 244 -8.99 -16.05 15.12
C LEU A 244 -9.36 -16.00 13.63
N GLN A 245 -10.43 -16.71 13.24
CA GLN A 245 -10.97 -16.65 11.90
C GLN A 245 -11.46 -15.24 11.57
N ASP A 246 -12.23 -14.60 12.45
CA ASP A 246 -12.72 -13.23 12.25
C ASP A 246 -11.57 -12.21 12.10
N PHE A 247 -10.53 -12.37 12.92
CA PHE A 247 -9.31 -11.56 12.84
C PHE A 247 -8.65 -11.63 11.45
N TRP A 248 -8.29 -12.83 10.99
CA TRP A 248 -7.54 -13.01 9.74
C TRP A 248 -8.39 -12.81 8.49
N SER A 249 -9.68 -13.15 8.56
CA SER A 249 -10.55 -13.15 7.37
C SER A 249 -11.33 -11.85 7.18
N HIS A 250 -11.52 -11.00 8.19
CA HIS A 250 -12.35 -9.79 8.02
C HIS A 250 -11.65 -8.50 8.44
N ARG A 251 -10.79 -8.51 9.46
CA ARG A 251 -10.37 -7.28 10.14
C ARG A 251 -8.92 -6.89 9.87
N TRP A 252 -8.00 -7.86 9.84
CA TRP A 252 -6.57 -7.58 9.76
C TRP A 252 -6.11 -7.07 8.39
N ASN A 253 -6.33 -7.78 7.29
CA ASN A 253 -5.89 -7.29 5.98
C ASN A 253 -6.72 -7.91 4.87
N ILE A 254 -7.54 -7.09 4.22
CA ILE A 254 -8.46 -7.57 3.17
C ILE A 254 -7.72 -8.14 1.96
N TYR A 255 -6.52 -7.63 1.64
CA TYR A 255 -5.74 -8.10 0.50
C TYR A 255 -5.09 -9.45 0.79
N VAL A 256 -4.63 -9.68 2.03
CA VAL A 256 -4.13 -10.99 2.46
C VAL A 256 -5.24 -12.03 2.37
N LYS A 257 -6.45 -11.72 2.86
CA LYS A 257 -7.62 -12.59 2.71
C LYS A 257 -7.88 -12.93 1.24
N GLN A 258 -7.98 -11.91 0.39
CA GLN A 258 -8.23 -12.08 -1.05
C GLN A 258 -7.15 -12.87 -1.79
N SER A 259 -5.95 -12.94 -1.22
CA SER A 259 -4.82 -13.68 -1.80
C SER A 259 -4.79 -15.13 -1.32
N LEU A 260 -5.08 -15.38 -0.04
CA LEU A 260 -5.00 -16.71 0.57
C LEU A 260 -6.26 -17.56 0.36
N HIS A 261 -7.44 -16.94 0.25
CA HIS A 261 -8.72 -17.64 0.09
C HIS A 261 -9.23 -17.61 -1.36
N ARG A 262 -8.32 -17.66 -2.34
CA ARG A 262 -8.66 -17.81 -3.76
C ARG A 262 -9.17 -19.21 -4.09
#